data_AF-A0A1H5K2T9-F1
#
_entry.id   AF-A0A1H5K2T9-F1
#
_cell.length_a   1.000
_cell.length_b   1.000
_cell.length_c   1.000
_cell.angle_alpha   90.00
_cell.angle_beta   90.00
_cell.angle_gamma   90.00
#
_symmetry.space_group_name_H-M   'P 1'
#
loop_
_entity.id
_entity.type
_entity.pdbx_description
1 polymer ?
#
loop_
_entity_poly.entity_id
_entity_poly.type
_entity_poly.pdbx_seq_one_letter_code
_entity_poly.pdbx_strand_id
1 'polypeptide(L)' 'MNAALIFHNGVSHDWTAADYDSYVVLAELGTPHPAARVNLARRGRPLRRAIRAALRTTARIHLSRTPIRKEAVGR' A
#
# COMPACT_ATOMS: atom_id res chain seq x y z
N MET A 1 -14.92 -4.31 24.53
CA MET A 1 -13.77 -3.54 23.99
C MET A 1 -14.31 -2.54 22.97
N ASN A 2 -14.33 -1.26 23.32
CA ASN A 2 -15.02 -0.19 22.60
C ASN A 2 -14.20 0.31 21.40
N ALA A 3 -14.54 -0.15 20.18
CA ALA A 3 -13.95 0.34 18.94
C ALA A 3 -14.21 1.84 18.66
N ALA A 4 -15.15 2.44 19.41
CA ALA A 4 -15.52 3.85 19.31
C ALA A 4 -14.44 4.83 19.82
N LEU A 5 -13.42 4.36 20.54
CA LEU A 5 -12.35 5.21 21.09
C LEU A 5 -11.16 5.43 20.14
N ILE A 6 -11.12 4.76 18.98
CA ILE A 6 -9.99 4.82 18.03
C ILE A 6 -10.10 5.99 17.04
N PHE A 7 -11.28 6.60 16.91
CA PHE A 7 -11.56 7.60 15.88
C PHE A 7 -11.89 8.97 16.49
N HIS A 8 -10.90 9.84 16.62
CA HIS A 8 -11.20 11.27 16.79
C HIS A 8 -11.62 11.82 15.41
N ASN A 9 -12.88 12.22 15.24
CA ASN A 9 -13.41 12.77 13.98
C ASN A 9 -13.25 11.85 12.74
N GLY A 10 -13.21 10.52 12.91
CA GLY A 10 -13.01 9.56 11.82
C GLY A 10 -11.55 9.38 11.38
N VAL A 11 -10.62 10.13 11.99
CA VAL A 11 -9.17 9.97 11.82
C VAL A 11 -8.71 8.85 12.75
N SER A 12 -8.05 7.84 12.17
CA SER A 12 -7.57 6.69 12.94
C SER A 12 -6.15 6.95 13.43
N HIS A 13 -5.83 6.51 14.64
CA HIS A 13 -4.49 6.68 15.24
C HIS A 13 -3.36 5.98 14.46
N ASP A 14 -3.70 5.09 13.52
CA ASP A 14 -2.77 4.32 12.69
C ASP A 14 -2.53 4.95 11.30
N TRP A 15 -2.94 6.20 11.11
CA TRP A 15 -2.69 6.94 9.88
C TRP A 15 -1.20 7.29 9.73
N THR A 16 -0.69 7.08 8.53
CA THR A 16 0.65 7.52 8.14
C THR A 16 0.64 8.99 7.73
N ALA A 17 1.82 9.62 7.62
CA ALA A 17 1.94 10.99 7.12
C ALA A 17 1.24 11.17 5.76
N ALA A 18 1.39 10.21 4.84
CA ALA A 18 0.72 10.23 3.54
C ALA A 18 -0.83 10.16 3.63
N ASP A 19 -1.36 9.49 4.66
CA ASP A 19 -2.81 9.45 4.89
C ASP A 19 -3.31 10.82 5.39
N TYR A 20 -2.51 11.51 6.21
CA TYR A 20 -2.76 12.88 6.64
C TYR A 20 -2.69 13.90 5.50
N ASP A 21 -1.66 13.84 4.65
CA ASP A 21 -1.55 14.73 3.47
C ASP A 21 -2.78 14.58 2.57
N SER A 22 -3.22 13.34 2.35
CA SER A 22 -4.43 13.06 1.56
C SER A 22 -5.69 13.62 2.22
N TYR A 23 -5.79 13.55 3.56
CA TYR A 23 -6.91 14.13 4.30
C TYR A 23 -6.94 15.65 4.19
N VAL A 24 -5.80 16.32 4.37
CA VAL A 24 -5.69 17.79 4.28
C VAL A 24 -6.15 18.27 2.91
N VAL A 25 -5.63 17.66 1.84
CA VAL A 25 -6.06 17.99 0.46
C VAL A 25 -7.56 17.79 0.27
N LEU A 26 -8.13 16.68 0.76
CA LEU A 26 -9.58 16.44 0.63
C LEU A 26 -10.42 17.43 1.45
N ALA A 27 -9.94 17.83 2.62
CA ALA A 27 -10.59 18.81 3.48
C ALA A 27 -10.56 20.22 2.86
N GLU A 28 -9.42 20.63 2.31
CA GLU A 28 -9.26 21.91 1.58
C GLU A 28 -10.14 21.98 0.35
N LEU A 29 -10.34 20.84 -0.35
CA LEU A 29 -11.27 20.73 -1.47
C LEU A 29 -12.76 20.72 -1.05
N GLY A 30 -13.06 20.81 0.26
CA GLY A 30 -14.43 20.79 0.77
C GLY A 30 -15.12 19.42 0.60
N THR A 31 -14.35 18.35 0.49
CA THR A 31 -14.91 17.02 0.29
C THR A 31 -15.70 16.59 1.53
N PRO A 32 -16.96 16.14 1.39
CA PRO A 32 -17.70 15.61 2.51
C PRO A 32 -17.07 14.31 3.03
N HIS A 33 -16.91 14.22 4.36
CA HIS A 33 -16.31 13.08 5.06
C HIS A 33 -14.93 12.65 4.52
N PRO A 34 -13.93 13.55 4.53
CA PRO A 34 -12.61 13.29 3.94
C PRO A 34 -11.91 12.09 4.59
N ALA A 35 -12.06 11.93 5.91
CA ALA A 35 -11.49 10.80 6.64
C ALA A 35 -12.08 9.45 6.23
N ALA A 36 -13.37 9.38 5.90
CA ALA A 36 -14.01 8.16 5.41
C ALA A 36 -13.44 7.75 4.05
N ARG A 37 -13.15 8.71 3.16
CA ARG A 37 -12.54 8.45 1.85
C ARG A 37 -11.10 7.97 1.97
N VAL A 38 -10.31 8.56 2.88
CA VAL A 38 -8.96 8.08 3.20
C VAL A 38 -9.01 6.65 3.74
N ASN A 39 -9.88 6.36 4.70
CA ASN A 39 -10.05 5.01 5.24
C ASN A 39 -10.50 4.00 4.17
N LEU A 40 -11.37 4.39 3.23
CA LEU A 40 -11.77 3.56 2.10
C LEU A 40 -10.58 3.27 1.16
N ALA A 41 -9.78 4.28 0.83
CA ALA A 41 -8.58 4.11 0.03
C ALA A 41 -7.55 3.19 0.73
N ARG A 42 -7.47 3.27 2.06
CA ARG A 42 -6.65 2.36 2.89
C ARG A 42 -7.15 0.91 2.81
N ARG A 43 -8.47 0.67 2.78
CA ARG A 43 -9.05 -0.69 2.65
C ARG A 43 -8.67 -1.41 1.34
N GLY A 44 -8.33 -0.68 0.27
CA GLY A 44 -7.85 -1.26 -0.98
C GLY A 44 -6.36 -1.64 -0.99
N ARG A 45 -5.56 -1.15 -0.02
CA ARG A 45 -4.12 -1.43 0.06
C ARG A 45 -3.74 -2.89 0.42
N PRO A 46 -4.49 -3.67 1.23
CA PRO A 46 -4.13 -5.07 1.53
C PRO A 46 -4.06 -5.91 0.26
N LEU A 47 -5.06 -5.80 -0.63
CA LEU A 47 -5.08 -6.52 -1.90
C LEU A 47 -3.93 -6.07 -2.82
N ARG A 48 -3.69 -4.76 -2.94
CA ARG A 48 -2.55 -4.24 -3.73
C ARG A 48 -1.19 -4.65 -3.16
N ARG A 49 -1.05 -4.72 -1.83
CA ARG A 49 0.16 -5.22 -1.15
C ARG A 49 0.35 -6.71 -1.38
N ALA A 50 -0.72 -7.51 -1.27
CA ALA A 50 -0.68 -8.94 -1.56
C ALA A 50 -0.28 -9.21 -3.02
N ILE A 51 -0.86 -8.47 -3.97
CA ILE A 51 -0.49 -8.55 -5.39
C ILE A 51 0.98 -8.16 -5.60
N ARG A 52 1.45 -7.04 -5.03
CA ARG A 52 2.87 -6.65 -5.14
C ARG A 52 3.81 -7.66 -4.49
N ALA A 53 3.42 -8.26 -3.37
CA ALA A 53 4.20 -9.30 -2.70
C ALA A 53 4.29 -10.55 -3.58
N ALA A 54 3.16 -11.00 -4.14
CA ALA A 54 3.12 -12.10 -5.09
C ALA A 54 4.00 -11.82 -6.31
N LEU A 55 3.87 -10.64 -6.94
CA LEU A 55 4.71 -10.23 -8.08
C LEU A 55 6.20 -10.21 -7.74
N ARG A 56 6.60 -9.73 -6.56
CA ARG A 56 8.00 -9.77 -6.11
C ARG A 56 8.51 -11.19 -5.90
N THR A 57 7.69 -12.06 -5.32
CA THR A 57 8.04 -13.47 -5.15
C THR A 57 8.22 -14.15 -6.50
N THR A 58 7.29 -13.95 -7.44
CA THR A 58 7.39 -14.49 -8.81
C THR A 58 8.62 -13.95 -9.54
N ALA A 59 8.91 -12.65 -9.43
CA ALA A 59 10.11 -12.05 -10.04
C ALA A 59 11.41 -12.67 -9.50
N ARG A 60 11.49 -12.93 -8.19
CA ARG A 60 12.64 -13.59 -7.56
C ARG A 60 12.80 -15.03 -8.02
N ILE A 61 11.70 -15.79 -8.09
CA ILE A 61 11.70 -17.17 -8.58
C ILE A 61 12.16 -17.21 -10.03
N HIS A 62 11.65 -16.31 -10.87
CA HIS A 62 12.04 -16.22 -12.27
C HIS A 62 13.54 -15.94 -12.43
N LEU A 63 14.08 -14.97 -11.68
CA LEU A 63 15.50 -14.62 -11.70
C LEU A 63 16.39 -15.78 -11.22
N SER A 64 15.92 -16.58 -10.25
CA SER A 64 16.64 -17.76 -9.76
C SER A 64 16.61 -18.96 -10.72
N ARG A 65 15.69 -18.95 -11.69
CA ARG A 65 15.44 -20.06 -12.62
C ARG A 65 15.97 -19.80 -14.02
N THR A 66 16.43 -18.59 -14.32
CA THR A 66 17.23 -18.31 -15.52
C THR A 66 18.67 -18.75 -15.27
N PRO A 67 19.15 -19.88 -15.82
CA PRO A 67 20.57 -20.12 -15.85
C PRO A 67 21.19 -19.03 -16.71
N ILE A 68 22.07 -18.22 -16.13
CA ILE A 68 23.02 -17.43 -16.91
C ILE A 68 23.80 -18.48 -17.70
N ARG A 69 23.44 -18.69 -18.96
CA ARG A 69 24.19 -19.53 -19.90
C ARG A 69 25.57 -18.88 -20.00
N LYS A 70 26.52 -19.34 -19.19
CA LYS A 70 27.94 -19.09 -19.39
C LYS A 70 28.29 -19.82 -20.68
N GLU A 71 28.12 -19.13 -21.81
CA GLU A 71 28.89 -19.41 -23.01
C GLU A 71 30.36 -19.32 -22.59
N ALA A 72 30.96 -20.48 -22.34
CA ALA A 72 32.39 -20.64 -22.23
C ALA A 72 32.99 -20.27 -23.59
N VAL A 73 33.30 -18.98 -23.76
CA VAL A 73 34.25 -18.52 -24.78
C VAL A 73 35.64 -18.89 -24.28
N GLY A 74 35.99 -20.16 -24.47
CA GLY A 74 37.37 -20.63 -24.44
C GLY A 74 37.82 -20.82 -25.89
N ARG A 75 38.69 -19.93 -26.36
CA ARG A 75 39.64 -20.19 -27.45
C ARG A 75 41.03 -20.10 -26.88
#